data_AF-A0A434SRY8-F1
#
_entry.id   AF-A0A434SRY8-F1
#
_cell.length_a   1.000
_cell.length_b   1.000
_cell.length_c   1.000
_cell.angle_alpha   90.00
_cell.angle_beta   90.00
_cell.angle_gamma   90.00
#
_symmetry.space_group_name_H-M   'P 1'
#
loop_
_entity.id
_entity.type
_entity.pdbx_description
1 polymer ?
#
loop_
_entity_poly.entity_id
_entity_poly.type
_entity_poly.pdbx_seq_one_letter_code
_entity_poly.pdbx_strand_id
1 'polypeptide(L)' 'MSRNTFTPAETALLGRVFESGRIDGETEEQKEARASRIIANYMAGITDETELIELSRKPLGR' A
#
# COMPACT_ATOMS: atom_id res chain seq x y z
N MET A 1 -13.10 -0.17 17.31
CA MET A 1 -13.95 0.60 16.37
C MET A 1 -13.36 0.45 14.99
N SER A 2 -14.11 -0.12 14.05
CA SER A 2 -13.71 -0.24 12.64
C SER A 2 -13.75 1.14 12.00
N ARG A 3 -12.57 1.69 11.63
CA ARG A 3 -12.49 2.93 10.85
C ARG A 3 -12.90 2.60 9.41
N ASN A 4 -14.00 3.19 8.95
CA ASN A 4 -14.60 2.89 7.64
C ASN A 4 -14.13 3.82 6.50
N THR A 5 -13.23 4.78 6.77
CA THR A 5 -12.79 5.77 5.76
C THR A 5 -11.41 6.31 6.08
N PHE A 6 -10.58 6.49 5.04
CA PHE A 6 -9.29 7.18 5.12
C PHE A 6 -9.49 8.70 5.11
N THR A 7 -8.73 9.39 5.94
CA THR A 7 -8.61 10.85 5.90
C THR A 7 -7.82 11.29 4.66
N PRO A 8 -7.94 12.56 4.22
CA PRO A 8 -7.17 13.07 3.09
C PRO A 8 -5.66 12.89 3.23
N ALA A 9 -5.12 13.03 4.45
CA ALA A 9 -3.70 12.83 4.73
C ALA A 9 -3.26 11.37 4.52
N GLU A 10 -4.10 10.42 4.94
CA GLU A 10 -3.86 8.99 4.72
C GLU A 10 -3.97 8.63 3.24
N THR A 11 -4.96 9.16 2.52
CA THR A 11 -5.06 8.95 1.08
C THR A 11 -3.83 9.52 0.35
N ALA A 12 -3.33 10.69 0.76
CA ALA A 12 -2.12 11.28 0.20
C ALA A 12 -0.87 10.43 0.48
N LEU A 13 -0.74 9.88 1.70
CA LEU A 13 0.32 8.95 2.09
C LEU A 13 0.29 7.69 1.21
N LEU A 14 -0.87 7.02 1.14
CA LEU A 14 -1.06 5.80 0.38
C LEU A 14 -0.81 6.02 -1.12
N GLY A 15 -1.21 7.17 -1.65
CA GLY A 15 -0.93 7.57 -3.04
C GLY A 15 0.57 7.71 -3.32
N ARG A 16 1.33 8.36 -2.41
CA ARG A 16 2.80 8.47 -2.56
C ARG A 16 3.49 7.10 -2.51
N VAL A 17 3.09 6.25 -1.56
CA VAL A 17 3.61 4.88 -1.44
C VAL A 17 3.30 4.07 -2.71
N PHE A 18 2.08 4.20 -3.24
CA PHE A 18 1.69 3.54 -4.47
C PHE A 18 2.54 3.96 -5.66
N GLU A 19 2.80 5.26 -5.84
CA GLU A 19 3.64 5.69 -6.96
C GLU A 19 5.13 5.37 -6.76
N SER A 20 5.63 5.52 -5.55
CA SER A 20 7.05 5.25 -5.23
C SER A 20 7.37 3.76 -5.27
N GLY A 21 6.37 2.91 -5.02
CA GLY A 21 6.48 1.45 -5.08
C GLY A 21 6.26 0.84 -6.47
N ARG A 22 6.03 1.66 -7.51
CA ARG A 22 5.73 1.21 -8.89
C ARG A 22 6.81 0.26 -9.42
N ILE A 23 6.37 -0.77 -10.13
CA ILE A 23 7.25 -1.75 -10.78
C ILE A 23 7.09 -1.56 -12.30
N ASP A 24 8.20 -1.34 -13.01
CA ASP A 24 8.14 -1.16 -14.46
C ASP A 24 7.62 -2.42 -15.15
N GLY A 25 6.64 -2.24 -16.05
CA GLY A 25 6.00 -3.33 -16.78
C GLY A 25 4.95 -4.11 -16.00
N GLU A 26 4.51 -3.63 -14.83
CA GLU A 26 3.44 -4.29 -14.07
C GLU A 26 2.10 -4.30 -14.83
N THR A 27 1.42 -5.45 -14.83
CA THR A 27 0.03 -5.56 -15.33
C THR A 27 -0.94 -4.86 -14.40
N GLU A 28 -2.16 -4.61 -14.86
CA GLU A 28 -3.20 -3.99 -14.02
C GLU A 28 -3.52 -4.85 -12.79
N GLU A 29 -3.55 -6.18 -12.93
CA GLU A 29 -3.76 -7.10 -11.79
C GLU A 29 -2.61 -7.01 -10.77
N GLN A 30 -1.37 -6.81 -11.23
CA GLN A 30 -0.22 -6.63 -10.36
C GLN A 30 -0.29 -5.30 -9.61
N LYS A 31 -0.76 -4.22 -10.26
CA LYS A 31 -1.02 -2.92 -9.61
C LYS A 31 -2.08 -3.06 -8.52
N GLU A 32 -3.19 -3.72 -8.82
CA GLU A 32 -4.27 -3.95 -7.85
C GLU A 32 -3.81 -4.77 -6.64
N ALA A 33 -3.02 -5.84 -6.89
CA ALA A 33 -2.45 -6.65 -5.81
C ALA A 33 -1.49 -5.85 -4.92
N ARG A 34 -0.69 -4.96 -5.54
CA ARG A 34 0.23 -4.07 -4.82
C ARG A 34 -0.52 -3.02 -4.00
N ALA A 35 -1.54 -2.38 -4.57
CA ALA A 35 -2.41 -1.46 -3.84
C ALA A 35 -3.07 -2.14 -2.63
N SER A 36 -3.59 -3.36 -2.81
CA SER A 36 -4.18 -4.15 -1.74
C SER A 36 -3.20 -4.43 -0.61
N ARG A 37 -1.93 -4.76 -0.94
CA ARG A 37 -0.86 -4.95 0.06
C ARG A 37 -0.56 -3.66 0.83
N ILE A 38 -0.47 -2.53 0.14
CA ILE A 38 -0.21 -1.23 0.79
C ILE A 38 -1.31 -0.92 1.81
N ILE A 39 -2.57 -1.07 1.41
CA ILE A 39 -3.73 -0.86 2.29
C ILE A 39 -3.71 -1.84 3.47
N ALA A 40 -3.47 -3.14 3.23
CA ALA A 40 -3.47 -4.14 4.29
C ALA A 40 -2.37 -3.89 5.33
N ASN A 41 -1.16 -3.56 4.90
CA ASN A 41 -0.04 -3.23 5.80
C ASN A 41 -0.31 -1.94 6.59
N TYR A 42 -0.89 -0.92 5.95
CA TYR A 42 -1.30 0.30 6.63
C TYR A 42 -2.35 0.03 7.72
N MET A 43 -3.37 -0.77 7.38
CA MET A 43 -4.41 -1.18 8.34
C MET A 43 -3.87 -2.05 9.48
N ALA A 44 -2.72 -2.72 9.28
CA ALA A 44 -1.99 -3.43 10.33
C ALA A 44 -1.16 -2.50 11.26
N GLY A 45 -1.20 -1.18 11.02
CA GLY A 45 -0.54 -0.16 11.84
C GLY A 45 0.81 0.30 11.30
N ILE A 46 1.23 -0.15 10.13
CA ILE A 46 2.49 0.26 9.50
C ILE A 46 2.28 1.62 8.83
N THR A 47 3.04 2.62 9.24
CA THR A 47 2.84 4.01 8.79
C THR A 47 4.09 4.61 8.13
N ASP A 48 5.24 3.95 8.25
CA ASP A 48 6.46 4.36 7.58
C ASP A 48 6.36 4.12 6.06
N GLU A 49 6.61 5.16 5.27
CA GLU A 49 6.48 5.08 3.80
C GLU A 49 7.45 4.06 3.19
N THR A 50 8.69 3.99 3.69
CA THR A 50 9.71 3.10 3.15
C THR A 50 9.35 1.65 3.45
N GLU A 51 8.92 1.37 4.68
CA GLU A 51 8.47 0.04 5.08
C GLU A 51 7.24 -0.42 4.28
N LEU A 52 6.27 0.47 4.06
CA LEU A 52 5.10 0.16 3.24
C LEU A 52 5.49 -0.16 1.78
N ILE A 53 6.43 0.57 1.19
CA ILE A 53 6.94 0.28 -0.16
C ILE A 53 7.59 -1.10 -0.19
N GLU A 54 8.46 -1.42 0.76
CA GLU A 54 9.16 -2.70 0.81
C GLU A 54 8.21 -3.88 0.99
N LEU A 55 7.21 -3.75 1.88
CA LEU A 55 6.22 -4.79 2.13
C LEU A 55 5.25 -4.96 0.97
N SER A 56 4.93 -3.89 0.22
CA SER A 56 4.03 -3.97 -0.93
C SER A 56 4.55 -4.86 -2.08
N ARG A 57 5.87 -5.04 -2.13
CA ARG A 57 6.56 -5.88 -3.13
C ARG A 57 6.57 -7.36 -2.74
N LYS A 58 6.22 -7.69 -1.50
CA LYS A 58 6.19 -9.06 -0.98
C LYS A 58 4.75 -9.59 -0.94
N PRO A 59 4.52 -10.89 -1.12
CA PRO A 59 3.20 -11.49 -0.86
C PRO A 59 2.72 -11.19 0.57
N LEU A 60 1.39 -11.05 0.77
CA LEU A 60 0.81 -10.94 2.11
C LEU A 60 0.87 -12.32 2.78
N GLY A 61 1.75 -12.48 3.76
CA GLY A 61 2.00 -13.78 4.38
C GLY A 61 2.85 -14.69 3.51
N ARG A 62 3.52 -15.65 4.16
CA ARG A 62 4.33 -16.68 3.49
C ARG A 62 3.51 -17.50 2.51
#